data_AF-A0A945VPY3-F1
#
_entry.id   AF-A0A945VPY3-F1
#
_cell.length_a   1.000
_cell.length_b   1.000
_cell.length_c   1.000
_cell.angle_alpha   90.00
_cell.angle_beta   90.00
_cell.angle_gamma   90.00
#
_symmetry.space_group_name_H-M   'P 1'
#
loop_
_entity.id
_entity.type
_entity.pdbx_description
1 polymer ?
#
loop_
_entity_poly.entity_id
_entity_poly.type
_entity_poly.pdbx_seq_one_letter_code
_entity_poly.pdbx_strand_id
1 'polypeptide(L)'
;MTFSVKSFVVVFAFLFIFTGYQSQQIVQGSESNKHVCAACECKACEKGLAGETVWCDSCKVGYADGHKVKCKHCFEGMSGNKDVWCDSCSVGFLKGKKVDCKECCHKGEICETCQHKN
;
A
#
# COMPACT_ATOMS: atom_id res chain seq x y z
N MET A 1 13.52 67.25 -4.82
CA MET A 1 12.89 65.94 -4.56
C MET A 1 11.49 65.96 -5.14
N THR A 2 11.31 65.33 -6.30
CA THR A 2 10.01 65.09 -6.94
C THR A 2 10.23 63.86 -7.82
N PHE A 3 9.99 62.69 -7.24
CA PHE A 3 10.24 61.38 -7.87
C PHE A 3 9.14 61.10 -8.89
N SER A 4 9.55 60.91 -10.16
CA SER A 4 8.67 60.61 -11.27
C SER A 4 8.32 59.11 -11.27
N VAL A 5 7.12 58.77 -10.80
CA VAL A 5 6.61 57.42 -10.51
C VAL A 5 6.18 56.60 -11.74
N LYS A 6 6.63 56.92 -12.95
CA LYS A 6 6.08 56.32 -14.19
C LYS A 6 7.03 55.46 -15.02
N SER A 7 8.30 55.30 -14.63
CA SER A 7 9.27 54.53 -15.44
C SER A 7 9.93 53.34 -14.74
N PHE A 8 9.62 53.07 -13.47
CA PHE A 8 10.19 51.94 -12.72
C PHE A 8 9.32 50.67 -12.72
N VAL A 9 8.09 50.75 -13.25
CA VAL A 9 7.12 49.62 -13.23
C VAL A 9 7.36 48.63 -14.38
N VAL A 10 8.17 48.99 -15.38
CA VAL A 10 8.33 48.19 -16.62
C VAL A 10 9.66 47.44 -16.67
N VAL A 11 10.61 47.75 -15.78
CA VAL A 11 11.92 47.08 -15.71
C VAL A 11 12.00 46.30 -14.40
N PHE A 12 12.20 44.99 -14.51
CA PHE A 12 12.31 44.00 -13.42
C PHE A 12 11.03 43.35 -12.87
N ALA A 13 9.90 43.52 -13.57
CA ALA A 13 8.91 42.44 -13.73
C ALA A 13 9.48 41.20 -14.45
N PHE A 14 10.76 41.22 -14.89
CA PHE A 14 11.44 40.16 -15.63
C PHE A 14 12.51 39.38 -14.84
N LEU A 15 12.84 39.73 -13.60
CA LEU A 15 13.79 38.95 -12.77
C LEU A 15 13.13 37.94 -11.83
N PHE A 16 11.80 37.91 -11.75
CA PHE A 16 11.08 37.01 -10.84
C PHE A 16 10.51 35.75 -11.52
N ILE A 17 10.82 35.49 -12.80
CA ILE A 17 10.18 34.41 -13.58
C ILE A 17 11.09 33.20 -13.86
N PHE A 18 12.41 33.22 -13.59
CA PHE A 18 13.33 32.17 -14.10
C PHE A 18 14.26 31.45 -13.12
N THR A 19 13.93 31.36 -11.82
CA THR A 19 14.45 30.26 -10.98
C THR A 19 13.31 29.57 -10.24
N GLY A 20 12.30 29.19 -11.03
CA GLY A 20 11.38 28.14 -10.66
C GLY A 20 12.09 26.79 -10.67
N TYR A 21 12.09 26.11 -9.52
CA TYR A 21 11.71 24.71 -9.46
C TYR A 21 11.31 24.41 -8.00
N GLN A 22 10.25 25.08 -7.54
CA GLN A 22 9.51 24.65 -6.37
C GLN A 22 9.00 23.23 -6.65
N SER A 23 9.53 22.26 -5.92
CA SER A 23 9.04 20.88 -5.90
C SER A 23 7.65 20.89 -5.30
N GLN A 24 6.64 21.18 -6.11
CA GLN A 24 5.25 20.92 -5.80
C GLN A 24 5.07 19.40 -5.85
N GLN A 25 5.23 18.75 -4.71
CA GLN A 25 4.57 17.48 -4.48
C GLN A 25 3.07 17.76 -4.55
N ILE A 26 2.51 17.55 -5.74
CA ILE A 26 1.09 17.35 -5.96
C ILE A 26 0.65 16.20 -5.04
N VAL A 27 0.17 16.55 -3.85
CA VAL A 27 -0.70 15.69 -3.07
C VAL A 27 -2.02 15.65 -3.85
N GLN A 28 -2.07 14.83 -4.90
CA GLN A 28 -3.33 14.47 -5.53
C GLN A 28 -4.13 13.68 -4.48
N GLY A 29 -4.94 14.41 -3.71
CA GLY A 29 -6.15 13.85 -3.15
C GLY A 29 -7.08 13.55 -4.32
N SER A 30 -6.98 12.34 -4.89
CA SER A 30 -7.95 11.87 -5.86
C SER A 30 -9.10 11.17 -5.14
N GLU A 31 -10.25 11.78 -5.34
CA GLU A 31 -11.58 11.35 -4.97
C GLU A 31 -11.84 9.87 -5.28
N SER A 32 -12.31 9.15 -4.26
CA SER A 32 -12.51 7.70 -4.24
C SER A 32 -13.61 7.26 -5.21
N ASN A 33 -13.23 6.90 -6.44
CA ASN A 33 -14.05 6.03 -7.29
C ASN A 33 -13.48 4.61 -7.29
N LYS A 34 -14.37 3.67 -6.97
CA LYS A 34 -14.14 2.23 -6.74
C LYS A 34 -13.23 1.61 -7.80
N HIS A 35 -11.92 1.54 -7.51
CA HIS A 35 -10.93 0.99 -8.42
C HIS A 35 -10.99 -0.52 -8.45
N VAL A 36 -11.45 -1.08 -9.56
CA VAL A 36 -11.28 -2.49 -9.89
C VAL A 36 -9.80 -2.74 -10.13
N CYS A 37 -9.21 -3.67 -9.38
CA CYS A 37 -7.78 -3.90 -9.27
C CYS A 37 -7.09 -4.47 -10.53
N ALA A 38 -7.77 -4.51 -11.68
CA ALA A 38 -7.16 -4.79 -12.98
C ALA A 38 -6.57 -3.52 -13.63
N ALA A 39 -7.04 -2.34 -13.22
CA ALA A 39 -6.66 -1.04 -13.77
C ALA A 39 -6.18 -0.04 -12.69
N CYS A 40 -5.78 -0.54 -11.50
CA CYS A 40 -5.31 0.33 -10.41
C CYS A 40 -3.82 0.65 -10.66
N GLU A 41 -3.53 1.86 -11.16
CA GLU A 41 -2.17 2.44 -11.28
C GLU A 41 -1.60 2.85 -9.90
N CYS A 42 -1.89 2.06 -8.87
CA CYS A 42 -1.26 2.20 -7.57
C CYS A 42 0.18 1.71 -7.68
N LYS A 43 1.13 2.58 -7.35
CA LYS A 43 2.55 2.20 -7.15
C LYS A 43 2.71 0.97 -6.25
N ALA A 44 1.87 0.84 -5.21
CA ALA A 44 1.85 -0.33 -4.35
C ALA A 44 1.50 -1.62 -5.11
N CYS A 45 0.57 -1.58 -6.06
CA CYS A 45 0.15 -2.78 -6.80
C CYS A 45 1.13 -3.15 -7.91
N GLU A 46 1.78 -2.16 -8.55
CA GLU A 46 2.87 -2.40 -9.49
C GLU A 46 4.02 -3.15 -8.82
N LYS A 47 4.42 -2.71 -7.63
CA LYS A 47 5.41 -3.40 -6.78
C LYS A 47 4.97 -4.83 -6.47
N GLY A 48 3.70 -5.02 -6.11
CA GLY A 48 3.14 -6.33 -5.85
C GLY A 48 3.16 -7.27 -7.06
N LEU A 49 2.82 -6.75 -8.25
CA LEU A 49 2.91 -7.48 -9.51
C LEU A 49 4.36 -7.80 -9.90
N ALA A 50 5.30 -6.95 -9.50
CA ALA A 50 6.74 -7.20 -9.63
C ALA A 50 7.28 -8.22 -8.59
N GLY A 51 6.43 -8.73 -7.69
CA GLY A 51 6.79 -9.76 -6.70
C GLY A 51 7.10 -9.21 -5.30
N GLU A 52 6.96 -7.91 -5.05
CA GLU A 52 7.12 -7.37 -3.70
C GLU A 52 5.94 -7.76 -2.80
N THR A 53 6.21 -7.97 -1.51
CA THR A 53 5.14 -8.15 -0.51
C THR A 53 4.59 -6.79 -0.09
N VAL A 54 3.37 -6.47 -0.47
CA VAL A 54 2.80 -5.12 -0.30
C VAL A 54 1.27 -5.14 -0.20
N TRP A 55 0.74 -4.28 0.66
CA TRP A 55 -0.70 -4.03 0.80
C TRP A 55 -1.05 -2.65 0.23
N CYS A 56 -2.08 -2.59 -0.60
CA CYS A 56 -2.65 -1.36 -1.11
C CYS A 56 -3.96 -1.06 -0.39
N ASP A 57 -3.96 -0.08 0.52
CA ASP A 57 -5.18 0.30 1.26
C ASP A 57 -6.25 0.94 0.39
N SER A 58 -5.89 1.56 -0.74
CA SER A 58 -6.86 2.13 -1.68
C SER A 58 -7.60 1.05 -2.46
N CYS A 59 -6.87 0.06 -2.97
CA CYS A 59 -7.44 -1.02 -3.77
C CYS A 59 -7.86 -2.25 -2.93
N LYS A 60 -7.66 -2.21 -1.62
CA LYS A 60 -7.99 -3.29 -0.65
C LYS A 60 -7.48 -4.66 -1.10
N VAL A 61 -6.28 -4.66 -1.68
CA VAL A 61 -5.59 -5.85 -2.16
C VAL A 61 -4.17 -5.87 -1.65
N GLY A 62 -3.70 -7.05 -1.28
CA GLY A 62 -2.32 -7.35 -0.97
C GLY A 62 -1.71 -8.26 -2.02
N TYR A 63 -0.40 -8.24 -2.10
CA TYR A 63 0.43 -9.17 -2.85
C TYR A 63 1.41 -9.77 -1.84
N ALA A 64 1.39 -11.08 -1.67
CA ALA A 64 2.27 -11.80 -0.75
C ALA A 64 2.55 -13.18 -1.34
N ASP A 65 3.79 -13.64 -1.26
CA ASP A 65 4.22 -14.94 -1.80
C ASP A 65 3.85 -15.13 -3.28
N GLY A 66 3.95 -14.06 -4.08
CA GLY A 66 3.55 -14.06 -5.50
C GLY A 66 2.03 -14.16 -5.75
N HIS A 67 1.21 -14.19 -4.71
CA HIS A 67 -0.24 -14.30 -4.80
C HIS A 67 -0.95 -12.99 -4.48
N LYS A 68 -2.04 -12.72 -5.21
CA LYS A 68 -2.96 -11.62 -4.90
C LYS A 68 -3.94 -12.02 -3.81
N VAL A 69 -4.04 -11.19 -2.78
CA VAL A 69 -4.78 -11.44 -1.55
C VAL A 69 -5.83 -10.35 -1.36
N LYS A 70 -7.08 -10.71 -1.09
CA LYS A 70 -8.16 -9.72 -0.86
C LYS A 70 -8.48 -9.49 0.62
N CYS A 71 -7.97 -10.34 1.50
CA CYS A 71 -8.17 -10.21 2.94
C CYS A 71 -6.89 -9.68 3.60
N LYS A 72 -7.01 -8.57 4.34
CA LYS A 72 -5.87 -7.93 5.02
C LYS A 72 -5.26 -8.84 6.07
N HIS A 73 -6.08 -9.56 6.84
CA HIS A 73 -5.59 -10.49 7.85
C HIS A 73 -4.79 -11.63 7.22
N CYS A 74 -5.28 -12.21 6.12
CA CYS A 74 -4.54 -13.24 5.40
C CYS A 74 -3.21 -12.71 4.83
N PHE A 75 -3.20 -11.48 4.31
CA PHE A 75 -1.97 -10.83 3.84
C PHE A 75 -0.94 -10.70 4.97
N GLU A 76 -1.36 -10.22 6.14
CA GLU A 76 -0.46 -10.07 7.28
C GLU A 76 0.12 -11.43 7.73
N GLY A 77 -0.70 -12.49 7.68
CA GLY A 77 -0.25 -13.85 7.93
C GLY A 77 0.78 -14.35 6.93
N MET A 78 0.49 -14.22 5.63
CA MET A 78 1.40 -14.63 4.55
C MET A 78 2.70 -13.84 4.53
N SER A 79 2.66 -12.55 4.89
CA SER A 79 3.87 -11.72 4.99
C SER A 79 4.85 -12.20 6.07
N GLY A 80 4.45 -13.14 6.93
CA GLY A 80 5.28 -13.67 8.02
C GLY A 80 5.42 -12.72 9.20
N ASN A 81 4.76 -11.56 9.16
CA ASN A 81 4.82 -10.55 10.21
C ASN A 81 4.11 -10.97 11.50
N LYS A 82 3.11 -11.84 11.40
CA LYS A 82 2.40 -12.37 12.56
C LYS A 82 1.73 -13.70 12.25
N ASP A 83 1.59 -14.49 13.30
CA ASP A 83 0.72 -15.64 13.31
C ASP A 83 -0.73 -15.15 13.45
N VAL A 84 -1.60 -15.55 12.52
CA VAL A 84 -2.97 -15.03 12.48
C VAL A 84 -3.95 -16.06 11.95
N TRP A 85 -5.09 -16.15 12.62
CA TRP A 85 -6.27 -16.85 12.11
C TRP A 85 -7.24 -15.84 11.48
N CYS A 86 -7.68 -16.10 10.27
CA CYS A 86 -8.72 -15.32 9.60
C CYS A 86 -10.03 -16.10 9.62
N ASP A 87 -10.96 -15.72 10.51
CA ASP A 87 -12.27 -16.36 10.62
C ASP A 87 -13.10 -16.25 9.33
N SER A 88 -12.99 -15.14 8.59
CA SER A 88 -13.75 -14.96 7.34
C SER A 88 -13.29 -15.88 6.22
N CYS A 89 -12.03 -16.30 6.23
CA CYS A 89 -11.46 -17.17 5.21
C CYS A 89 -11.20 -18.59 5.74
N SER A 90 -11.51 -18.86 7.00
CA SER A 90 -11.24 -20.10 7.72
C SER A 90 -9.82 -20.64 7.46
N VAL A 91 -8.84 -19.74 7.49
CA VAL A 91 -7.44 -20.04 7.20
C VAL A 91 -6.55 -19.37 8.22
N GLY A 92 -5.53 -20.10 8.65
CA GLY A 92 -4.49 -19.60 9.52
C GLY A 92 -3.15 -19.47 8.81
N PHE A 93 -2.28 -18.66 9.38
CA PHE A 93 -0.87 -18.60 8.99
C PHE A 93 -0.01 -18.69 10.24
N LEU A 94 1.00 -19.56 10.19
CA LEU A 94 2.05 -19.71 11.19
C LEU A 94 3.40 -19.50 10.52
N LYS A 95 4.16 -18.49 10.94
CA LYS A 95 5.47 -18.13 10.38
C LYS A 95 5.44 -18.03 8.84
N GLY A 96 4.38 -17.40 8.31
CA GLY A 96 4.15 -17.28 6.85
C GLY A 96 3.55 -18.51 6.17
N LYS A 97 3.51 -19.67 6.83
CA LYS A 97 2.97 -20.91 6.24
C LYS A 97 1.48 -21.04 6.51
N LYS A 98 0.72 -21.38 5.47
CA LYS A 98 -0.72 -21.65 5.58
C LYS A 98 -0.97 -22.86 6.48
N VAL A 99 -1.93 -22.72 7.40
CA VAL A 99 -2.48 -23.79 8.23
C VAL A 99 -4.01 -23.75 8.17
N ASP A 100 -4.64 -24.91 8.31
CA ASP A 100 -6.10 -25.10 8.24
C ASP A 100 -6.74 -25.34 9.62
N CYS A 101 -5.95 -25.13 10.68
CA CYS A 101 -6.33 -25.43 12.05
C CYS A 101 -6.23 -24.18 12.94
N LYS A 102 -7.39 -23.74 13.46
CA LYS A 102 -7.50 -22.54 14.32
C LYS A 102 -6.69 -22.67 15.60
N GLU A 103 -6.75 -23.85 16.22
CA GLU A 103 -6.02 -24.17 17.44
C GLU A 103 -4.50 -24.06 17.26
N CYS A 104 -3.97 -24.45 16.08
CA CYS A 104 -2.54 -24.27 15.78
C CYS A 104 -2.15 -22.79 15.84
N CYS A 105 -2.97 -21.90 15.27
CA CYS A 105 -2.72 -20.46 15.31
C CYS A 105 -2.76 -19.87 16.72
N HIS A 106 -3.70 -20.31 17.57
CA HIS A 106 -3.75 -19.83 18.96
C HIS A 106 -2.54 -20.26 19.79
N LYS A 107 -2.02 -21.47 19.54
CA LYS A 107 -0.85 -21.99 20.24
C LYS A 107 0.47 -21.46 19.66
N GLY A 108 0.47 -20.98 18.42
CA GLY A 108 1.68 -20.57 17.71
C GLY A 108 2.52 -21.75 17.19
N GLU A 109 1.97 -22.96 17.22
CA GLU A 109 2.65 -24.19 16.83
C GLU A 109 1.66 -25.21 16.24
N ILE A 110 2.18 -26.16 15.46
CA ILE A 110 1.36 -27.24 14.89
C ILE A 110 1.01 -28.22 16.01
N CYS A 111 -0.25 -28.21 16.45
CA CYS A 111 -0.72 -29.12 17.49
C CYS A 111 -0.95 -30.55 16.98
N GLU A 112 -0.74 -31.54 17.84
CA GLU A 112 -0.89 -32.98 17.54
C GLU A 112 -2.26 -33.31 16.93
N THR A 113 -3.33 -32.65 17.40
CA THR A 113 -4.70 -32.84 16.90
C THR A 113 -4.86 -32.51 15.42
N CYS A 114 -3.96 -31.74 14.84
CA CYS A 114 -3.97 -31.32 13.44
C CYS A 114 -2.83 -31.94 12.61
N GLN A 115 -1.88 -32.66 13.22
CA GLN A 115 -0.82 -33.38 12.50
C GLN A 115 -1.33 -34.63 11.75
N HIS A 116 -2.50 -35.15 12.13
CA HIS A 116 -3.05 -36.40 11.57
C HIS A 116 -4.11 -36.21 10.48
N LYS A 117 -4.32 -34.98 10.00
CA LYS A 117 -5.39 -34.66 9.02
C LYS A 117 -5.00 -34.81 7.54
N ASN A 118 -3.93 -35.54 7.23
CA ASN A 118 -3.45 -35.73 5.86
C ASN A 118 -4.30 -36.73 5.06
#